data_AF-A0A2T5J476-F1
#
_entry.id   AF-A0A2T5J476-F1
#
_cell.length_a   1.000
_cell.length_b   1.000
_cell.length_c   1.000
_cell.angle_alpha   90.00
_cell.angle_beta   90.00
_cell.angle_gamma   90.00
#
_symmetry.space_group_name_H-M   'P 1'
#
loop_
_entity.id
_entity.type
_entity.pdbx_description
1 polymer ?
#
loop_
_entity_poly.entity_id
_entity_poly.type
_entity_poly.pdbx_seq_one_letter_code
_entity_poly.pdbx_strand_id
1 'polypeptide(L)'
;MKKIVSHVICALCLSSSVVYADESSDQQADQFMECLSIAEEQRNNDPNPDMKNHWAQFSDIYGANVYMYAGSINYIFDHIQEKFDKWGNMRQMLPTQAVNNLALAVLNKCDKQALEKVASIDNYTTALQAYLKARQQSAPATP
;
A
#
# COMPACT_ATOMS: atom_id res chain seq x y z
N MET A 1 -3.81 59.12 -33.24
CA MET A 1 -3.18 57.82 -33.57
C MET A 1 -2.21 57.44 -32.46
N LYS A 2 -2.17 56.12 -32.14
CA LYS A 2 -1.27 55.36 -31.24
C LYS A 2 -1.55 55.32 -29.72
N LYS A 3 -1.78 54.07 -29.28
CA LYS A 3 -1.93 53.47 -27.94
C LYS A 3 -0.56 53.43 -27.21
N ILE A 4 -0.46 53.24 -25.89
CA ILE A 4 -0.27 51.94 -25.16
C ILE A 4 -0.21 52.33 -23.64
N VAL A 5 -1.20 52.00 -22.80
CA VAL A 5 -1.36 50.81 -21.91
C VAL A 5 -0.15 50.47 -20.99
N SER A 6 -0.27 50.93 -19.74
CA SER A 6 -0.17 50.21 -18.44
C SER A 6 0.68 48.93 -18.38
N HIS A 7 1.56 48.78 -17.37
CA HIS A 7 1.77 47.53 -16.62
C HIS A 7 2.40 47.83 -15.25
N VAL A 8 1.56 47.88 -14.20
CA VAL A 8 1.98 47.71 -12.80
C VAL A 8 2.13 46.21 -12.58
N ILE A 9 3.36 45.73 -12.37
CA ILE A 9 3.64 44.35 -11.99
C ILE A 9 3.55 44.25 -10.47
N CYS A 10 2.41 43.75 -9.99
CA CYS A 10 2.22 43.32 -8.61
C CYS A 10 2.92 41.95 -8.45
N ALA A 11 4.08 41.95 -7.78
CA ALA A 11 4.78 40.73 -7.43
C ALA A 11 4.03 40.01 -6.29
N LEU A 12 3.15 39.08 -6.66
CA LEU A 12 2.57 38.11 -5.74
C LEU A 12 3.68 37.13 -5.34
N CYS A 13 4.19 37.27 -4.12
CA CYS A 13 4.98 36.25 -3.45
C CYS A 13 4.07 35.04 -3.21
N LEU A 14 4.06 34.09 -4.15
CA LEU A 14 3.57 32.73 -3.95
C LEU A 14 4.49 32.08 -2.91
N SER A 15 4.09 32.15 -1.64
CA SER A 15 4.64 31.31 -0.58
C SER A 15 4.27 29.86 -0.89
N SER A 16 5.16 29.17 -1.59
CA SER A 16 5.13 27.72 -1.76
C SER A 16 5.34 27.09 -0.38
N SER A 17 4.25 26.73 0.28
CA SER A 17 4.29 25.79 1.39
C SER A 17 4.84 24.48 0.84
N VAL A 18 6.13 24.23 1.03
CA VAL A 18 6.73 22.91 0.80
C VAL A 18 6.12 22.01 1.86
N VAL A 19 5.08 21.28 1.47
CA VAL A 19 4.61 20.14 2.25
C VAL A 19 5.75 19.14 2.18
N TYR A 20 6.52 19.03 3.26
CA TYR A 20 7.36 17.87 3.48
C TYR A 20 6.42 16.66 3.41
N ALA A 21 6.50 15.88 2.33
CA ALA A 21 6.03 14.50 2.37
C ALA A 21 6.80 13.87 3.53
N ASP A 22 6.05 13.45 4.54
CA ASP A 22 6.59 12.88 5.76
C ASP A 22 7.31 11.59 5.35
N GLU A 23 8.64 11.59 5.21
CA GLU A 23 9.41 10.39 4.80
C GLU A 23 9.11 9.20 5.72
N SER A 24 8.57 9.45 6.92
CA SER A 24 8.07 8.45 7.84
C SER A 24 6.82 7.72 7.33
N SER A 25 5.92 8.37 6.57
CA SER A 25 4.69 7.76 6.06
C SER A 25 4.98 6.74 4.97
N ASP A 26 5.88 7.05 4.05
CA ASP A 26 6.24 6.13 2.96
C ASP A 26 6.99 4.90 3.50
N GLN A 27 7.88 5.09 4.49
CA GLN A 27 8.54 3.99 5.17
C GLN A 27 7.56 3.10 5.96
N GLN A 28 6.53 3.69 6.57
CA GLN A 28 5.48 2.95 7.27
C GLN A 28 4.59 2.19 6.27
N ALA A 29 4.21 2.81 5.16
CA ALA A 29 3.48 2.16 4.08
C ALA A 29 4.26 0.96 3.52
N ASP A 30 5.56 1.12 3.28
CA ASP A 30 6.41 0.03 2.79
C ASP A 30 6.53 -1.14 3.78
N GLN A 31 6.66 -0.85 5.09
CA GLN A 31 6.67 -1.88 6.14
C GLN A 31 5.37 -2.70 6.15
N PHE A 32 4.22 -2.03 6.12
CA PHE A 32 2.94 -2.72 6.03
C PHE A 32 2.73 -3.42 4.68
N MET A 33 3.37 -2.96 3.60
CA MET A 33 3.37 -3.65 2.30
C MET A 33 4.07 -5.01 2.40
N GLU A 34 5.17 -5.10 3.15
CA GLU A 34 5.84 -6.37 3.38
C GLU A 34 4.90 -7.35 4.10
N CYS A 35 4.22 -6.89 5.15
CA CYS A 35 3.26 -7.70 5.90
C CYS A 35 2.04 -8.12 5.07
N LEU A 36 1.50 -7.21 4.26
CA LEU A 36 0.44 -7.49 3.31
C LEU A 36 0.84 -8.60 2.33
N SER A 37 2.05 -8.51 1.75
CA SER A 37 2.54 -9.52 0.82
C SER A 37 2.69 -10.90 1.46
N ILE A 38 3.17 -10.97 2.71
CA ILE A 38 3.24 -12.24 3.44
C ILE A 38 1.84 -12.80 3.68
N ALA A 39 0.90 -11.98 4.16
CA ALA A 39 -0.47 -12.42 4.46
C ALA A 39 -1.19 -12.94 3.22
N GLU A 40 -1.10 -12.24 2.08
CA GLU A 40 -1.68 -12.69 0.81
C GLU A 40 -1.02 -13.96 0.28
N GLU A 41 0.29 -14.10 0.42
CA GLU A 41 0.97 -15.34 0.05
C GLU A 41 0.49 -16.53 0.90
N GLN A 42 0.38 -16.35 2.22
CA GLN A 42 -0.14 -17.40 3.11
C GLN A 42 -1.59 -17.73 2.79
N ARG A 43 -2.45 -16.73 2.59
CA ARG A 43 -3.85 -16.92 2.18
C ARG A 43 -3.99 -17.79 0.92
N ASN A 44 -3.12 -17.59 -0.07
CA ASN A 44 -3.15 -18.32 -1.33
C ASN A 44 -2.65 -19.77 -1.18
N ASN A 45 -1.64 -19.98 -0.34
CA ASN A 45 -0.94 -21.26 -0.22
C ASN A 45 -1.40 -22.15 0.95
N ASP A 46 -2.05 -21.59 1.97
CA ASP A 46 -2.47 -22.35 3.14
C ASP A 46 -3.57 -23.36 2.76
N PRO A 47 -3.40 -24.67 3.00
CA PRO A 47 -4.41 -25.66 2.63
C PRO A 47 -5.65 -25.61 3.52
N ASN A 48 -5.58 -25.00 4.71
CA ASN A 48 -6.69 -24.95 5.65
C ASN A 48 -7.60 -23.74 5.38
N PRO A 49 -8.90 -23.93 5.08
CA PRO A 49 -9.83 -22.83 4.81
C PRO A 49 -10.00 -21.86 5.99
N ASP A 50 -9.91 -22.32 7.23
CA ASP A 50 -10.00 -21.45 8.41
C ASP A 50 -8.77 -20.52 8.48
N MET A 51 -7.60 -21.07 8.15
CA MET A 51 -6.38 -20.28 8.06
C MET A 51 -6.42 -19.32 6.88
N LYS A 52 -6.98 -19.70 5.73
CA LYS A 52 -7.21 -18.74 4.62
C LYS A 52 -8.07 -17.55 5.05
N ASN A 53 -9.12 -17.80 5.84
CA ASN A 53 -9.96 -16.73 6.38
C ASN A 53 -9.21 -15.86 7.38
N HIS A 54 -8.38 -16.47 8.24
CA HIS A 54 -7.49 -15.76 9.14
C HIS A 54 -6.52 -14.84 8.36
N TRP A 55 -5.85 -15.37 7.34
CA TRP A 55 -4.93 -14.58 6.51
C TRP A 55 -5.64 -13.49 5.71
N ALA A 56 -6.90 -13.71 5.29
CA ALA A 56 -7.71 -12.67 4.67
C ALA A 56 -7.97 -11.49 5.63
N GLN A 57 -8.30 -11.76 6.89
CA GLN A 57 -8.49 -10.70 7.90
C GLN A 57 -7.21 -9.90 8.13
N PHE A 58 -6.06 -10.56 8.22
CA PHE A 58 -4.77 -9.88 8.36
C PHE A 58 -4.38 -9.10 7.11
N SER A 59 -4.68 -9.62 5.93
CA SER A 59 -4.51 -8.88 4.68
C SER A 59 -5.31 -7.57 4.67
N ASP A 60 -6.58 -7.60 5.10
CA ASP A 60 -7.39 -6.39 5.20
C ASP A 60 -6.82 -5.39 6.22
N ILE A 61 -6.33 -5.86 7.37
CA ILE A 61 -5.70 -5.01 8.39
C ILE A 61 -4.42 -4.35 7.84
N TYR A 62 -3.54 -5.12 7.21
CA TYR A 62 -2.28 -4.58 6.67
C TYR A 62 -2.54 -3.67 5.47
N GLY A 63 -3.46 -4.05 4.57
CA GLY A 63 -3.88 -3.23 3.44
C GLY A 63 -4.48 -1.89 3.89
N ALA A 64 -5.29 -1.89 4.94
CA ALA A 64 -5.82 -0.66 5.53
C ALA A 64 -4.72 0.24 6.11
N ASN A 65 -3.68 -0.34 6.72
CA ASN A 65 -2.54 0.41 7.21
C ASN A 65 -1.70 1.00 6.07
N VAL A 66 -1.41 0.22 5.02
CA VAL A 66 -0.75 0.76 3.82
C VAL A 66 -1.55 1.92 3.26
N TYR A 67 -2.85 1.76 3.07
CA TYR A 67 -3.72 2.81 2.56
C TYR A 67 -3.75 4.06 3.46
N MET A 68 -3.78 3.87 4.77
CA MET A 68 -3.73 4.98 5.74
C MET A 68 -2.46 5.82 5.61
N TYR A 69 -1.29 5.18 5.39
CA TYR A 69 -0.01 5.88 5.29
C TYR A 69 0.30 6.40 3.89
N ALA A 70 -0.01 5.63 2.84
CA ALA A 70 0.24 6.02 1.45
C ALA A 70 -0.86 6.91 0.85
N GLY A 71 -2.07 6.92 1.44
CA GLY A 71 -3.23 7.67 0.95
C GLY A 71 -3.79 7.20 -0.39
N SER A 72 -3.34 6.04 -0.91
CA SER A 72 -3.69 5.59 -2.26
C SER A 72 -3.78 4.07 -2.37
N ILE A 73 -4.88 3.58 -2.94
CA ILE A 73 -5.05 2.15 -3.26
C ILE A 73 -4.15 1.71 -4.43
N ASN A 74 -3.82 2.64 -5.35
CA ASN A 74 -2.91 2.35 -6.46
C ASN A 74 -1.52 1.98 -5.93
N TYR A 75 -1.07 2.62 -4.85
CA TYR A 75 0.21 2.31 -4.21
C TYR A 75 0.34 0.81 -3.90
N ILE A 76 -0.73 0.16 -3.43
CA ILE A 76 -0.75 -1.29 -3.18
C ILE A 76 -0.52 -2.07 -4.45
N PHE A 77 -1.30 -1.82 -5.49
CA PHE A 77 -1.21 -2.57 -6.74
C PHE A 77 0.10 -2.29 -7.51
N ASP A 78 0.68 -1.11 -7.36
CA ASP A 78 1.92 -0.73 -8.03
C ASP A 78 3.16 -1.37 -7.38
N HIS A 79 3.11 -1.70 -6.07
CA HIS A 79 4.29 -2.14 -5.31
C HIS A 79 4.22 -3.57 -4.77
N ILE A 80 3.04 -4.17 -4.59
CA ILE A 80 2.92 -5.49 -3.94
C ILE A 80 3.65 -6.59 -4.72
N GLN A 81 3.74 -6.47 -6.05
CA GLN A 81 4.46 -7.44 -6.89
C GLN A 81 5.95 -7.51 -6.55
N GLU A 82 6.59 -6.37 -6.31
CA GLU A 82 8.01 -6.33 -5.91
C GLU A 82 8.24 -7.09 -4.60
N LYS A 83 7.28 -6.99 -3.66
CA LYS A 83 7.37 -7.73 -2.40
C LYS A 83 7.21 -9.23 -2.60
N PHE A 84 6.27 -9.68 -3.44
CA PHE A 84 6.18 -11.09 -3.79
C PHE A 84 7.47 -11.60 -4.42
N ASP A 85 8.07 -10.85 -5.34
CA ASP A 85 9.33 -11.21 -5.99
C ASP A 85 10.48 -11.28 -4.98
N LYS A 86 10.55 -10.35 -4.04
CA LYS A 86 11.53 -10.36 -2.92
C LYS A 86 11.42 -11.67 -2.13
N TRP A 87 10.23 -12.04 -1.68
CA TRP A 87 10.02 -13.27 -0.91
C TRP A 87 10.30 -14.53 -1.74
N GLY A 88 9.87 -14.55 -3.00
CA GLY A 88 10.17 -15.63 -3.95
C GLY A 88 11.68 -15.84 -4.12
N ASN A 89 12.42 -14.76 -4.37
CA ASN A 89 13.88 -14.81 -4.52
C ASN A 89 14.57 -15.29 -3.25
N MET A 90 14.16 -14.82 -2.07
CA MET A 90 14.73 -15.28 -0.80
C MET A 90 14.52 -16.78 -0.59
N ARG A 91 13.34 -17.32 -0.92
CA ARG A 91 13.07 -18.77 -0.79
C ARG A 91 13.89 -19.63 -1.76
N GLN A 92 14.30 -19.08 -2.89
CA GLN A 92 15.19 -19.77 -3.82
C GLN A 92 16.65 -19.79 -3.35
N MET A 93 17.07 -18.77 -2.59
CA MET A 93 18.48 -18.55 -2.25
C MET A 93 18.83 -18.89 -0.79
N LEU A 94 17.86 -18.92 0.11
CA LEU A 94 18.06 -19.08 1.55
C LEU A 94 17.34 -20.31 2.11
N PRO A 95 17.82 -20.89 3.22
CA PRO A 95 17.12 -21.96 3.90
C PRO A 95 15.69 -21.56 4.28
N THR A 96 14.72 -22.43 4.01
CA THR A 96 13.29 -22.19 4.28
C THR A 96 13.02 -21.71 5.71
N GLN A 97 13.66 -22.32 6.71
CA GLN A 97 13.48 -21.92 8.11
C GLN A 97 13.92 -20.48 8.37
N ALA A 98 15.00 -20.02 7.74
CA ALA A 98 15.49 -18.66 7.91
C ALA A 98 14.51 -17.64 7.31
N VAL A 99 13.96 -17.94 6.13
CA VAL A 99 12.95 -17.07 5.49
C VAL A 99 11.66 -17.05 6.30
N ASN A 100 11.21 -18.19 6.82
CA ASN A 100 10.02 -18.26 7.69
C ASN A 100 10.21 -17.47 9.00
N ASN A 101 11.38 -17.56 9.62
CA ASN A 101 11.70 -16.75 10.81
C ASN A 101 11.69 -15.26 10.51
N LEU A 102 12.21 -14.86 9.33
CA LEU A 102 12.18 -13.47 8.88
C LEU A 102 10.75 -12.99 8.64
N ALA A 103 9.93 -13.77 7.93
CA ALA A 103 8.52 -13.45 7.71
C ALA A 103 7.78 -13.28 9.04
N LEU A 104 8.00 -14.16 10.01
CA LEU A 104 7.41 -14.05 11.35
C LEU A 104 7.87 -12.77 12.07
N ALA A 105 9.15 -12.42 11.99
CA ALA A 105 9.67 -11.19 12.60
C ALA A 105 9.04 -9.93 11.98
N VAL A 106 8.84 -9.92 10.66
CA VAL A 106 8.16 -8.84 9.93
C VAL A 106 6.70 -8.72 10.38
N LEU A 107 5.95 -9.83 10.41
CA LEU A 107 4.55 -9.85 10.87
C LEU A 107 4.42 -9.33 12.31
N ASN A 108 5.23 -9.82 13.25
CA ASN A 108 5.20 -9.37 14.64
C ASN A 108 5.41 -7.86 14.79
N LYS A 109 6.23 -7.26 13.93
CA LYS A 109 6.46 -5.81 13.93
C LYS A 109 5.21 -5.05 13.48
N CYS A 110 4.59 -5.49 12.38
CA CYS A 110 3.35 -4.90 11.89
C CYS A 110 2.20 -5.07 12.88
N ASP A 111 2.08 -6.23 13.53
CA ASP A 111 1.04 -6.47 14.53
C ASP A 111 1.17 -5.50 15.71
N LYS A 112 2.40 -5.31 16.20
CA LYS A 112 2.65 -4.32 17.25
C LYS A 112 2.25 -2.91 16.83
N GLN A 113 2.60 -2.50 15.61
CA GLN A 113 2.26 -1.18 15.08
C GLN A 113 0.74 -1.01 14.84
N ALA A 114 0.06 -2.04 14.34
CA ALA A 114 -1.37 -2.03 14.11
C ALA A 114 -2.17 -1.93 15.42
N LEU A 115 -1.65 -2.50 16.51
CA LEU A 115 -2.22 -2.35 17.86
C LEU A 115 -2.06 -0.93 18.43
N GLU A 116 -0.99 -0.23 18.08
CA GLU A 116 -0.73 1.14 18.54
C GLU A 116 -1.60 2.17 17.79
N LYS A 117 -1.92 1.91 16.52
CA LYS A 117 -2.76 2.78 15.69
C LYS A 117 -3.62 1.97 14.73
N VAL A 118 -4.89 1.79 15.09
CA VAL A 118 -5.84 1.00 14.29
C VAL A 118 -6.29 1.82 13.07
N ALA A 119 -5.92 1.37 11.88
CA ALA A 119 -6.43 1.92 10.62
C ALA A 119 -7.92 1.57 10.42
N SER A 120 -8.66 2.47 9.77
CA SER A 120 -10.06 2.20 9.41
C SER A 120 -10.12 1.23 8.23
N ILE A 121 -10.63 0.02 8.46
CA ILE A 121 -10.87 -0.99 7.42
C ILE A 121 -11.96 -0.52 6.44
N ASP A 122 -13.00 0.18 6.91
CA ASP A 122 -14.11 0.62 6.06
C ASP A 122 -13.67 1.59 4.95
N ASN A 123 -12.78 2.52 5.27
CA ASN A 123 -12.24 3.46 4.28
C ASN A 123 -11.41 2.74 3.21
N TYR A 124 -10.59 1.78 3.64
CA TYR A 124 -9.78 0.95 2.76
C TYR A 124 -10.65 0.07 1.85
N THR A 125 -11.61 -0.66 2.42
CA THR A 125 -12.49 -1.56 1.66
C THR A 125 -13.34 -0.79 0.65
N THR A 126 -13.83 0.40 1.00
CA THR A 126 -14.53 1.29 0.06
C THR A 126 -13.62 1.71 -1.10
N ALA A 127 -12.38 2.12 -0.81
CA ALA A 127 -11.41 2.50 -1.84
C ALA A 127 -11.02 1.31 -2.74
N LEU A 128 -10.82 0.13 -2.16
CA LEU A 128 -10.52 -1.11 -2.87
C LEU A 128 -11.66 -1.49 -3.82
N GLN A 129 -12.91 -1.47 -3.34
CA GLN A 129 -14.07 -1.79 -4.17
C GLN A 129 -14.23 -0.79 -5.33
N ALA A 130 -14.03 0.50 -5.08
CA ALA A 130 -14.07 1.52 -6.12
C ALA A 130 -12.99 1.27 -7.20
N TYR A 131 -11.76 0.95 -6.77
CA TYR A 131 -10.66 0.61 -7.68
C TYR A 131 -10.96 -0.63 -8.53
N LEU A 132 -11.43 -1.71 -7.91
CA LEU A 132 -11.76 -2.96 -8.61
C LEU A 132 -12.90 -2.75 -9.62
N LYS A 133 -13.93 -1.97 -9.26
CA LYS A 133 -15.02 -1.62 -10.17
C LYS A 133 -14.55 -0.82 -11.38
N ALA A 134 -13.66 0.16 -11.19
CA ALA A 134 -13.09 0.95 -12.28
C ALA A 134 -12.24 0.08 -13.24
N ARG A 135 -11.50 -0.91 -12.71
CA ARG A 135 -10.74 -1.87 -13.52
C ARG A 135 -11.63 -2.77 -14.36
N GLN A 136 -12.74 -3.28 -13.82
CA GLN A 136 -13.70 -4.11 -14.57
C GLN A 136 -14.33 -3.37 -15.76
N GLN A 137 -14.56 -2.06 -15.62
CA GLN A 137 -15.10 -1.21 -16.68
C GLN A 137 -14.08 -0.87 -17.78
N SER A 138 -12.78 -1.08 -17.50
CA SER A 138 -11.66 -0.77 -18.40
C SER A 138 -11.09 -2.01 -19.09
N ALA A 139 -11.60 -3.21 -18.79
CA ALA A 139 -11.27 -4.41 -19.54
C ALA A 139 -11.81 -4.25 -20.98
N PRO A 140 -11.02 -4.54 -22.03
CA PRO A 140 -11.54 -4.46 -23.39
C PRO A 140 -12.75 -5.36 -23.50
N ALA A 141 -13.88 -4.83 -23.99
CA ALA A 141 -14.97 -5.67 -24.44
C ALA A 141 -14.41 -6.57 -25.55
N THR A 142 -14.17 -7.83 -25.24
CA THR A 142 -13.75 -8.81 -26.24
C THR A 142 -14.84 -8.85 -27.33
N PRO A 143 -14.48 -8.70 -28.62
CA PRO A 143 -15.42 -8.93 -29.72
C PRO A 143 -15.98 -10.36 -29.71
#